data_AF-A0A417EB30-F1
#
_entry.id   AF-A0A417EB30-F1
#
_cell.length_a   1.000
_cell.length_b   1.000
_cell.length_c   1.000
_cell.angle_alpha   90.00
_cell.angle_beta   90.00
_cell.angle_gamma   90.00
#
_symmetry.space_group_name_H-M   'P 1'
#
loop_
_entity.id
_entity.type
_entity.pdbx_description
1 polymer ?
#
loop_
_entity_poly.entity_id
_entity_poly.type
_entity_poly.pdbx_seq_one_letter_code
_entity_poly.pdbx_strand_id
1 'polypeptide(L)' 'MRTGLTKQEKTSDIWFDEKEPLIYIRTHNTDLKNRLTAPYSAERRWAASEAAKKRIQGF' A
#
# COMPACT_ATOMS: atom_id res chain seq x y z
N MET A 1 6.01 3.53 -31.11
CA MET A 1 5.76 2.34 -30.26
C MET A 1 4.40 2.49 -29.61
N ARG A 2 3.44 1.58 -29.88
CA ARG A 2 2.12 1.60 -29.22
C ARG A 2 2.19 0.72 -27.98
N THR A 3 2.81 1.21 -26.91
CA THR A 3 2.81 0.54 -25.61
C THR A 3 1.50 0.86 -24.90
N GLY A 4 0.41 0.27 -25.38
CA GLY A 4 -0.93 0.76 -25.10
C GLY A 4 -1.63 0.02 -23.98
N LEU A 5 -1.09 -0.04 -22.75
CA LEU A 5 -1.94 -0.34 -21.59
C LEU A 5 -3.16 0.59 -21.67
N THR A 6 -4.34 0.02 -21.62
CA THR A 6 -5.61 0.75 -21.61
C THR A 6 -5.65 1.70 -20.41
N LYS A 7 -6.49 2.75 -20.48
CA LYS A 7 -6.66 3.67 -19.34
C LYS A 7 -7.06 2.93 -18.05
N GLN A 8 -7.83 1.85 -18.18
CA GLN A 8 -8.20 0.98 -17.07
C GLN A 8 -6.98 0.23 -16.51
N GLU A 9 -6.11 -0.33 -17.35
CA GLU A 9 -4.90 -1.03 -16.87
C GLU A 9 -3.89 -0.10 -16.19
N LYS A 10 -3.92 1.21 -16.48
CA LYS A 10 -3.10 2.22 -15.80
C LYS A 10 -3.69 2.70 -14.46
N THR A 11 -4.94 2.36 -14.18
CA THR A 11 -5.64 2.79 -12.97
C THR A 11 -5.59 1.68 -11.92
N SER A 12 -5.21 2.04 -10.70
CA SER A 12 -5.22 1.13 -9.56
C SER A 12 -6.38 1.52 -8.65
N ASP A 13 -7.18 0.53 -8.24
CA ASP A 13 -8.33 0.74 -7.36
C ASP A 13 -8.08 0.10 -5.98
N ILE A 14 -8.58 0.77 -4.95
CA ILE A 14 -8.49 0.33 -3.56
C ILE A 14 -9.87 0.47 -2.92
N TRP A 15 -10.40 -0.62 -2.38
CA TRP A 15 -11.68 -0.66 -1.67
C TRP A 15 -11.50 -1.20 -0.26
N PHE A 16 -12.31 -0.67 0.66
CA PHE A 16 -12.41 -1.12 2.05
C PHE A 16 -13.77 -1.78 2.23
N ASP A 17 -13.81 -2.97 2.83
CA ASP A 17 -15.06 -3.57 3.26
C ASP A 17 -15.37 -3.08 4.69
N GLU A 18 -16.63 -2.75 4.97
CA GLU A 18 -17.08 -2.37 6.31
C GLU A 18 -17.36 -3.58 7.21
N LYS A 19 -17.69 -4.73 6.61
CA LYS A 19 -18.00 -5.97 7.33
C LYS A 19 -16.76 -6.74 7.71
N GLU A 20 -15.71 -6.66 6.89
CA GLU A 20 -14.45 -7.37 7.11
C GLU A 20 -13.28 -6.38 7.11
N PRO A 21 -12.26 -6.57 7.97
CA PRO A 21 -11.10 -5.67 8.05
C PRO A 21 -10.13 -5.83 6.85
N LEU A 22 -10.62 -6.32 5.72
CA LEU A 22 -9.84 -6.61 4.52
C LEU A 22 -9.87 -5.41 3.56
N ILE A 23 -8.74 -5.22 2.87
CA ILE A 23 -8.58 -4.19 1.84
C ILE A 23 -8.40 -4.90 0.51
N TYR A 24 -9.21 -4.52 -0.48
CA TYR A 24 -9.13 -5.03 -1.84
C TYR A 24 -8.32 -4.07 -2.71
N ILE A 25 -7.28 -4.57 -3.35
CA ILE A 25 -6.40 -3.79 -4.22
C ILE A 25 -6.38 -4.43 -5.61
N ARG A 26 -6.80 -3.68 -6.64
CA ARG A 26 -6.71 -4.08 -8.04
C ARG A 26 -5.68 -3.21 -8.75
N THR A 27 -4.61 -3.82 -9.26
CA THR A 27 -3.56 -3.13 -10.02
C THR A 27 -2.94 -4.07 -11.05
N HIS A 28 -2.58 -3.53 -12.21
CA HIS A 28 -1.78 -4.23 -13.23
C HIS A 28 -0.28 -3.96 -13.10
N ASN A 29 0.11 -3.05 -12.19
CA ASN A 29 1.51 -2.78 -11.89
C ASN A 29 2.03 -3.77 -10.84
N THR A 30 2.85 -4.72 -11.29
CA THR A 30 3.43 -5.77 -10.45
C THR A 30 4.33 -5.23 -9.34
N ASP A 31 5.14 -4.20 -9.61
CA ASP A 31 6.01 -3.59 -8.58
C ASP A 31 5.18 -2.96 -7.47
N LEU A 32 4.15 -2.21 -7.85
CA LEU A 32 3.23 -1.60 -6.90
C LEU A 32 2.49 -2.67 -6.08
N LYS A 33 2.02 -3.75 -6.72
CA LYS A 33 1.39 -4.88 -6.03
C LYS A 33 2.33 -5.43 -4.97
N ASN A 34 3.58 -5.72 -5.33
CA ASN A 34 4.57 -6.28 -4.40
C ASN A 34 4.83 -5.37 -3.21
N ARG A 35 4.94 -4.05 -3.43
CA ARG A 35 5.16 -3.08 -2.34
C ARG A 35 3.95 -2.97 -1.40
N LEU A 36 2.73 -3.15 -1.90
CA LEU A 36 1.49 -3.08 -1.12
C LEU A 36 1.14 -4.40 -0.42
N THR A 37 1.48 -5.54 -1.02
CA THR A 37 1.26 -6.87 -0.43
C THR A 37 2.44 -7.39 0.37
N ALA A 38 3.61 -6.75 0.26
CA ALA A 38 4.76 -7.12 1.07
C ALA A 38 4.36 -7.07 2.55
N PRO A 39 4.60 -8.15 3.31
CA PRO A 39 4.32 -8.14 4.74
C PRO A 39 5.06 -6.96 5.36
N TYR A 40 4.33 -6.16 6.14
CA TYR A 40 4.94 -5.07 6.87
C TYR A 40 5.93 -5.68 7.86
N SER A 41 7.23 -5.57 7.55
CA SER A 41 8.26 -6.28 8.31
C SER A 41 8.26 -5.82 9.76
N ALA A 42 8.62 -6.71 10.69
CA ALA A 42 8.72 -6.38 12.11
C ALA A 42 9.64 -5.17 12.36
N GLU A 43 10.73 -5.07 11.59
CA GLU A 43 11.65 -3.94 11.60
C GLU A 43 10.99 -2.62 11.17
N ARG A 44 10.21 -2.62 10.06
CA ARG A 44 9.44 -1.44 9.64
C ARG A 44 8.34 -1.08 10.65
N ARG A 45 7.71 -2.08 11.27
CA ARG A 45 6.72 -1.88 12.34
C ARG A 45 7.34 -1.19 13.55
N TRP A 46 8.53 -1.64 13.96
CA TRP A 46 9.27 -1.03 15.06
C TRP A 46 9.72 0.39 14.72
N ALA A 47 10.33 0.61 13.56
CA ALA A 47 10.76 1.92 13.10
C ALA A 47 9.60 2.93 13.00
N ALA A 48 8.45 2.51 12.45
CA ALA A 48 7.25 3.34 12.36
C ALA A 48 6.68 3.69 13.74
N SER A 49 6.69 2.74 14.68
CA SER A 49 6.27 2.97 16.07
C SER A 49 7.17 3.99 16.78
N GLU A 50 8.49 3.85 16.65
CA GLU A 50 9.45 4.80 17.21
C GLU A 50 9.30 6.20 16.59
N ALA A 51 9.08 6.28 15.27
CA ALA A 51 8.81 7.55 14.61
C ALA A 51 7.52 8.21 15.09
N ALA A 52 6.45 7.43 15.30
CA ALA A 52 5.18 7.93 15.83
C ALA A 52 5.33 8.45 17.27
N LYS A 53 6.05 7.72 18.13
CA LYS A 53 6.35 8.16 19.51
C LYS A 53 7.09 9.49 19.52
N LYS A 54 8.12 9.65 18.68
CA LYS A 54 8.88 10.91 18.57
C LYS A 54 7.98 12.07 18.13
N ARG A 55 7.12 11.85 17.14
CA ARG A 55 6.17 12.88 16.66
C ARG A 55 5.19 13.33 17.75
N ILE A 56 4.73 12.42 18.60
CA ILE A 56 3.83 12.74 19.71
C ILE A 56 4.58 13.46 20.84
N GLN A 57 5.86 13.14 21.05
CA GLN A 57 6.69 13.80 22.06
C GLN A 57 7.22 15.18 21.63
N GLY A 58 6.99 15.62 20.39
CA GLY A 58 7.28 16.99 19.96
C GLY A 58 8.77 17.33 19.78
N PHE A 59 9.63 16.33 19.56
CA PHE A 59 11.05 16.51 19.23
C PHE A 59 11.33 16.30 17.74
#